data_AF-A0AAN6UDB1-F1
#
_entry.id   AF-A0AAN6UDB1-F1
#
_cell.length_a   1.000
_cell.length_b   1.000
_cell.length_c   1.000
_cell.angle_alpha   90.00
_cell.angle_beta   90.00
_cell.angle_gamma   90.00
#
_symmetry.space_group_name_H-M   'P 1'
#
loop_
_entity.id
_entity.type
_entity.pdbx_description
1 polymer ?
#
loop_
_entity_poly.entity_id
_entity_poly.type
_entity_poly.pdbx_seq_one_letter_code
_entity_poly.pdbx_strand_id
1 'polypeptide(L)'
;MDLATGIRPGQQVDKKNPTTSVVADKPLTEAQWLVRAILLESIAGVPGMVAGMLRHLTSLRRLKRDNGWIETLLEESYNERMHLLTFMKMSEPGWFMKTTIIVAQGVFFNAMFLSYLISPKITHRFVGYLEEEAVHTYTRWLSELDQGVLTKWSDPNFQIPELAVTYWSMPEGKRTMRDLILYIRADEAVHRGVNHSLSNLRQDDPNPFVSDYKNDGRKPNPALKATGYERKDVIG
;
A
#
# COMPACT_ATOMS: atom_id res chain seq x y z
N MET A 1 10.74 -2.51 -14.76
CA MET A 1 9.42 -1.88 -14.50
C MET A 1 8.86 -1.25 -15.77
N ASP A 2 9.52 -0.24 -16.36
CA ASP A 2 8.98 0.52 -17.51
C ASP A 2 8.54 -0.32 -18.72
N LEU A 3 9.27 -1.39 -19.06
CA LEU A 3 8.88 -2.34 -20.12
C LEU A 3 7.61 -3.12 -19.76
N ALA A 4 7.44 -3.50 -18.49
CA ALA A 4 6.30 -4.25 -18.00
C ALA A 4 5.05 -3.36 -17.81
N THR A 5 5.25 -2.07 -17.53
CA THR A 5 4.17 -1.08 -17.35
C THR A 5 3.89 -0.25 -18.59
N GLY A 6 4.70 -0.40 -19.65
CA GLY A 6 4.55 0.32 -20.93
C GLY A 6 4.75 1.84 -20.82
N ILE A 7 5.51 2.32 -19.83
CA ILE A 7 5.69 3.77 -19.56
C ILE A 7 6.80 4.33 -20.46
N ARG A 8 6.51 5.39 -21.21
CA ARG A 8 7.48 6.07 -22.09
C ARG A 8 8.30 7.12 -21.31
N PRO A 9 9.49 7.53 -21.81
CA PRO A 9 10.35 8.49 -21.10
C PRO A 9 9.65 9.80 -20.70
N GLY A 10 8.86 10.41 -21.59
CA GLY A 10 8.11 11.63 -21.27
C GLY A 10 6.92 11.44 -20.33
N GLN A 11 6.58 10.20 -19.95
CA GLN A 11 5.53 9.90 -18.96
C GLN A 11 6.11 9.63 -17.57
N GLN A 12 7.43 9.69 -17.43
CA GLN A 12 8.13 9.56 -16.16
C GLN A 12 8.16 10.92 -15.45
N VAL A 13 8.07 10.90 -14.13
CA VAL A 13 8.26 12.10 -13.30
C VAL A 13 9.75 12.47 -13.26
N ASP A 14 10.07 13.71 -12.87
CA ASP A 14 11.45 14.19 -12.78
C ASP A 14 12.35 13.21 -12.01
N LYS A 15 13.32 12.62 -12.73
CA LYS A 15 14.27 11.65 -12.18
C LYS A 15 15.21 12.24 -11.15
N LYS A 16 15.38 13.58 -11.12
CA LYS A 16 16.21 14.25 -10.12
C LYS A 16 15.51 14.33 -8.77
N ASN A 17 14.18 14.33 -8.75
CA ASN A 17 13.35 14.41 -7.54
C ASN A 17 12.17 13.41 -7.62
N PRO A 18 12.45 12.10 -7.74
CA PRO A 18 11.45 11.11 -8.11
C PRO A 18 10.32 11.00 -7.06
N THR A 19 10.63 11.27 -5.79
CA THR A 19 9.71 11.12 -4.65
C THR A 19 8.84 12.36 -4.39
N THR A 20 9.09 13.49 -5.08
CA THR A 20 8.34 14.74 -4.86
C THR A 20 7.66 15.28 -6.12
N SER A 21 8.12 14.89 -7.30
CA SER A 21 7.53 15.36 -8.56
C SER A 21 6.25 14.60 -8.90
N VAL A 22 5.11 15.26 -8.86
CA VAL A 22 3.83 14.71 -9.35
C VAL A 22 3.55 15.06 -10.82
N VAL A 23 4.40 15.89 -11.42
CA VAL A 23 4.26 16.36 -12.80
C VAL A 23 5.15 15.51 -13.73
N ALA A 24 4.60 15.11 -14.86
CA ALA A 24 5.31 14.48 -15.97
C ALA A 24 4.99 15.24 -17.27
N ASP A 25 5.87 15.18 -18.28
CA ASP A 25 5.66 15.89 -19.55
C ASP A 25 4.41 15.41 -20.30
N LYS A 26 4.02 14.15 -20.09
CA LYS A 26 2.82 13.52 -20.63
C LYS A 26 2.11 12.66 -19.57
N PRO A 27 0.78 12.73 -19.46
CA PRO A 27 0.04 11.87 -18.55
C PRO A 27 0.08 10.40 -18.98
N LEU A 28 -0.24 9.50 -18.06
CA LEU A 28 -0.48 8.10 -18.38
C LEU A 28 -1.91 7.92 -18.93
N THR A 29 -2.13 6.88 -19.72
CA THR A 29 -3.49 6.48 -20.12
C THR A 29 -4.16 5.69 -19.00
N GLU A 30 -5.50 5.58 -19.00
CA GLU A 30 -6.21 4.77 -17.98
C GLU A 30 -5.73 3.32 -17.97
N ALA A 31 -5.43 2.75 -19.15
CA ALA A 31 -4.90 1.40 -19.26
C ALA A 31 -3.50 1.26 -18.64
N GLN A 32 -2.62 2.24 -18.84
CA GLN A 32 -1.28 2.23 -18.24
C GLN A 32 -1.36 2.33 -16.70
N TRP A 33 -2.27 3.17 -16.18
CA TRP A 33 -2.54 3.25 -14.75
C TRP A 33 -3.02 1.92 -14.18
N LEU A 34 -3.99 1.26 -14.83
CA LEU A 34 -4.51 -0.04 -14.39
C LEU A 34 -3.44 -1.14 -14.44
N VAL A 35 -2.62 -1.21 -15.50
CA VAL A 35 -1.51 -2.18 -15.59
C VAL A 35 -0.50 -1.95 -14.47
N ARG A 36 -0.14 -0.69 -14.21
CA ARG A 36 0.79 -0.36 -13.13
C ARG A 36 0.24 -0.76 -11.76
N ALA A 37 -1.01 -0.39 -11.47
CA ALA A 37 -1.65 -0.71 -10.21
C ALA A 37 -1.75 -2.22 -10.01
N ILE A 38 -2.34 -2.98 -10.95
CA ILE A 38 -2.48 -4.44 -10.84
C ILE A 38 -1.12 -5.11 -10.63
N LEU A 39 -0.04 -4.65 -11.29
CA LEU A 39 1.29 -5.22 -11.06
C LEU A 39 1.80 -4.94 -9.65
N LEU A 40 1.72 -3.69 -9.19
CA LEU A 40 2.26 -3.27 -7.88
C LEU A 40 1.44 -3.88 -6.74
N GLU A 41 0.11 -3.78 -6.78
CA GLU A 41 -0.80 -4.33 -5.78
C GLU A 41 -0.69 -5.86 -5.64
N SER A 42 -0.32 -6.56 -6.72
CA SER A 42 -0.06 -8.00 -6.66
C SER A 42 1.18 -8.39 -5.84
N ILE A 43 2.06 -7.43 -5.57
CA ILE A 43 3.30 -7.59 -4.83
C ILE A 43 3.20 -6.92 -3.45
N ALA A 44 2.45 -5.83 -3.34
CA ALA A 44 2.26 -5.05 -2.11
C ALA A 44 1.60 -5.85 -0.98
N GLY A 45 0.72 -6.81 -1.30
CA GLY A 45 0.14 -7.71 -0.28
C GLY A 45 1.09 -8.79 0.29
N VAL A 46 2.35 -8.87 -0.16
CA VAL A 46 3.31 -9.92 0.25
C VAL A 46 4.01 -9.60 1.60
N PRO A 47 4.54 -8.40 1.86
CA PRO A 47 5.34 -8.11 3.05
C PRO A 47 4.59 -8.33 4.36
N GLY A 48 3.38 -7.79 4.50
CA GLY A 48 2.55 -7.98 5.70
C GLY A 48 2.26 -9.46 5.97
N MET A 49 2.03 -10.26 4.93
CA MET A 49 1.72 -11.68 5.03
C MET A 49 2.94 -12.45 5.53
N VAL A 50 4.11 -12.16 4.97
CA VAL A 50 5.38 -12.76 5.40
C VAL A 50 5.70 -12.39 6.86
N ALA A 51 5.59 -11.10 7.20
CA ALA A 51 5.87 -10.60 8.54
C ALA A 51 4.89 -11.20 9.57
N GLY A 52 3.58 -11.14 9.28
CA GLY A 52 2.52 -11.71 10.11
C GLY A 52 2.69 -13.21 10.31
N MET A 53 2.99 -13.97 9.25
CA MET A 53 3.29 -15.40 9.32
C MET A 53 4.50 -15.69 10.22
N LEU A 54 5.62 -14.98 10.02
CA LEU A 54 6.84 -15.20 10.80
C LEU A 54 6.63 -14.87 12.28
N ARG A 55 5.92 -13.79 12.59
CA ARG A 55 5.54 -13.43 13.96
C ARG A 55 4.58 -14.44 14.56
N HIS A 56 3.58 -14.90 13.81
CA HIS A 56 2.65 -15.94 14.23
C HIS A 56 3.37 -17.24 14.63
N LEU A 57 4.25 -17.75 13.77
CA LEU A 57 5.06 -18.93 14.08
C LEU A 57 6.00 -18.68 15.27
N THR A 58 6.44 -17.44 15.49
CA THR A 58 7.29 -17.06 16.65
C THR A 58 6.51 -17.10 17.94
N SER A 59 5.30 -16.54 17.94
CA SER A 59 4.35 -16.56 19.04
C SER A 59 4.04 -18.01 19.45
N LEU A 60 3.71 -18.86 18.47
CA LEU A 60 3.40 -20.28 18.71
C LEU A 60 4.59 -21.05 19.29
N ARG A 61 5.76 -21.02 18.64
CA ARG A 61 6.92 -21.82 19.09
C ARG A 61 7.52 -21.35 20.42
N ARG A 62 7.26 -20.11 20.82
CA ARG A 62 7.71 -19.55 22.10
C ARG A 62 6.63 -19.54 23.17
N LEU A 63 5.39 -19.86 22.83
CA LEU A 63 4.22 -19.78 23.73
C LEU A 63 4.09 -18.38 24.38
N LYS A 64 4.29 -17.32 23.59
CA LYS A 64 4.25 -15.91 24.04
C LYS A 64 3.21 -15.12 23.29
N ARG A 65 2.67 -14.07 23.92
CA ARG A 65 1.84 -13.08 23.24
C ARG A 65 2.64 -12.31 22.19
N ASP A 66 1.98 -11.95 21.10
CA ASP A 66 2.53 -11.12 20.02
C ASP A 66 2.32 -9.61 20.23
N ASN A 67 1.34 -9.25 21.07
CA ASN A 67 0.96 -7.87 21.38
C ASN A 67 0.40 -7.08 20.18
N GLY A 68 -0.38 -7.74 19.32
CA GLY A 68 -1.23 -7.08 18.31
C GLY A 68 -0.56 -6.77 16.98
N TRP A 69 0.64 -7.27 16.71
CA TRP A 69 1.33 -7.03 15.43
C TRP A 69 0.79 -7.91 14.31
N ILE A 70 0.52 -9.20 14.59
CA ILE A 70 0.07 -10.18 13.59
C ILE A 70 -1.20 -9.71 12.90
N GLU A 71 -2.20 -9.27 13.66
CA GLU A 71 -3.49 -8.83 13.14
C GLU A 71 -3.32 -7.67 12.16
N THR A 72 -2.65 -6.58 12.58
CA THR A 72 -2.39 -5.42 11.72
C THR A 72 -1.65 -5.78 10.43
N LEU A 73 -0.65 -6.69 10.49
CA LEU A 73 0.11 -7.08 9.30
C LEU A 73 -0.69 -7.94 8.31
N LEU A 74 -1.60 -8.78 8.83
CA LEU A 74 -2.50 -9.56 8.00
C LEU A 74 -3.63 -8.69 7.42
N GLU A 75 -4.11 -7.71 8.18
CA GLU A 75 -5.08 -6.71 7.72
C GLU A 75 -4.51 -5.85 6.60
N GLU A 76 -3.27 -5.37 6.73
CA GLU A 76 -2.53 -4.67 5.66
C GLU A 76 -2.51 -5.52 4.39
N SER A 77 -2.07 -6.78 4.49
CA SER A 77 -2.02 -7.69 3.33
C SER A 77 -3.39 -7.96 2.70
N TYR A 78 -4.43 -7.99 3.53
CA TYR A 78 -5.79 -8.14 3.04
C TYR A 78 -6.24 -6.87 2.30
N ASN A 79 -5.93 -5.69 2.84
CA ASN A 79 -6.27 -4.39 2.25
C ASN A 79 -5.62 -4.21 0.87
N GLU A 80 -4.32 -4.46 0.76
CA GLU A 80 -3.57 -4.47 -0.52
C GLU A 80 -4.22 -5.41 -1.56
N ARG A 81 -4.64 -6.61 -1.11
CA ARG A 81 -5.37 -7.54 -1.99
C ARG A 81 -6.71 -6.98 -2.45
N MET A 82 -7.41 -6.20 -1.63
CA MET A 82 -8.66 -5.55 -2.02
C MET A 82 -8.43 -4.44 -3.06
N HIS A 83 -7.29 -3.73 -3.00
CA HIS A 83 -6.89 -2.80 -4.05
C HIS A 83 -6.68 -3.54 -5.38
N LEU A 84 -5.89 -4.61 -5.38
CA LEU A 84 -5.67 -5.47 -6.56
C LEU A 84 -7.00 -5.94 -7.17
N LEU A 85 -7.87 -6.55 -6.36
CA LEU A 85 -9.14 -7.10 -6.84
C LEU A 85 -10.06 -6.01 -7.38
N THR A 86 -10.01 -4.80 -6.81
CA THR A 86 -10.74 -3.64 -7.31
C THR A 86 -10.26 -3.24 -8.70
N PHE A 87 -8.94 -3.12 -8.91
CA PHE A 87 -8.41 -2.78 -10.23
C PHE A 87 -8.64 -3.89 -11.26
N MET A 88 -8.61 -5.17 -10.84
CA MET A 88 -8.91 -6.31 -11.71
C MET A 88 -10.38 -6.34 -12.19
N LYS A 89 -11.31 -5.68 -11.49
CA LYS A 89 -12.68 -5.50 -12.01
C LYS A 89 -12.76 -4.50 -13.17
N MET A 90 -11.74 -3.68 -13.37
CA MET A 90 -11.67 -2.68 -14.44
C MET A 90 -10.75 -3.09 -15.60
N SER A 91 -9.80 -3.99 -15.35
CA SER A 91 -8.88 -4.53 -16.36
C SER A 91 -8.50 -5.97 -16.07
N GLU A 92 -8.59 -6.84 -17.07
CA GLU A 92 -8.09 -8.20 -16.95
C GLU A 92 -6.63 -8.29 -17.40
N PRO A 93 -5.72 -8.79 -16.55
CA PRO A 93 -4.33 -8.98 -16.95
C PRO A 93 -4.18 -10.09 -17.99
N GLY A 94 -3.43 -9.80 -19.06
CA GLY A 94 -3.05 -10.79 -20.07
C GLY A 94 -2.06 -11.84 -19.55
N TRP A 95 -1.80 -12.88 -20.34
CA TRP A 95 -0.92 -13.99 -19.94
C TRP A 95 0.50 -13.54 -19.55
N PHE A 96 1.09 -12.60 -20.30
CA PHE A 96 2.43 -12.07 -20.02
C PHE A 96 2.51 -11.40 -18.64
N MET A 97 1.48 -10.62 -18.28
CA MET A 97 1.38 -9.98 -16.98
C MET A 97 1.18 -11.01 -15.87
N LYS A 98 0.30 -12.00 -16.07
CA LYS A 98 0.09 -13.11 -15.13
C LYS A 98 1.40 -13.87 -14.84
N THR A 99 2.19 -14.18 -15.87
CA THR A 99 3.53 -14.80 -15.71
C THR A 99 4.50 -13.89 -14.97
N THR A 100 4.51 -12.59 -15.28
CA THR A 100 5.36 -11.60 -14.59
C THR A 100 5.04 -11.54 -13.10
N ILE A 101 3.76 -11.55 -12.73
CA ILE A 101 3.31 -11.55 -11.33
C ILE A 101 3.82 -12.79 -10.60
N ILE A 102 3.69 -13.99 -11.18
CA ILE A 102 4.17 -15.23 -10.57
C ILE A 102 5.68 -15.17 -10.28
N VAL A 103 6.47 -14.72 -11.27
CA VAL A 103 7.92 -14.60 -11.11
C VAL A 103 8.28 -13.54 -10.06
N ALA A 104 7.63 -12.37 -10.13
CA ALA A 104 7.87 -11.28 -9.19
C ALA A 104 7.53 -11.68 -7.76
N GLN A 105 6.38 -12.32 -7.53
CA GLN A 105 5.99 -12.85 -6.22
C GLN A 105 6.98 -13.91 -5.73
N GLY A 106 7.41 -14.83 -6.59
CA GLY A 106 8.40 -15.85 -6.23
C GLY A 106 9.71 -15.25 -5.73
N VAL A 107 10.24 -14.23 -6.41
CA VAL A 107 11.46 -13.54 -5.98
C VAL A 107 11.21 -12.69 -4.73
N PHE A 108 10.16 -11.87 -4.74
CA PHE A 108 9.91 -10.89 -3.70
C PHE A 108 9.53 -11.55 -2.37
N PHE A 109 8.70 -12.60 -2.38
CA PHE A 109 8.36 -13.37 -1.19
C PHE A 109 9.63 -13.90 -0.50
N ASN A 110 10.52 -14.55 -1.24
CA ASN A 110 11.74 -15.12 -0.66
C ASN A 110 12.69 -14.02 -0.15
N ALA A 111 12.80 -12.91 -0.87
CA ALA A 111 13.59 -11.76 -0.43
C ALA A 111 13.05 -11.16 0.88
N MET A 112 11.73 -10.93 0.96
CA MET A 112 11.08 -10.40 2.16
C MET A 112 11.15 -11.37 3.34
N PHE A 113 11.00 -12.68 3.08
CA PHE A 113 11.13 -13.72 4.10
C PHE A 113 12.54 -13.71 4.72
N LEU A 114 13.59 -13.75 3.89
CA LEU A 114 14.97 -13.71 4.37
C LEU A 114 15.30 -12.38 5.04
N SER A 115 14.86 -11.26 4.48
CA SER A 115 15.06 -9.93 5.06
C SER A 115 14.44 -9.83 6.45
N TYR A 116 13.21 -10.30 6.63
CA TYR A 116 12.51 -10.26 7.92
C TYR A 116 13.18 -11.17 8.96
N LEU A 117 13.71 -12.33 8.57
CA LEU A 117 14.49 -13.17 9.47
C LEU A 117 15.80 -12.50 9.94
N ILE A 118 16.45 -11.73 9.06
CA ILE A 118 17.71 -11.04 9.36
C ILE A 118 17.45 -9.77 10.17
N SER A 119 16.52 -8.92 9.73
CA SER A 119 16.23 -7.63 10.35
C SER A 119 14.79 -7.18 10.07
N PRO A 120 13.84 -7.49 10.99
CA PRO A 120 12.47 -6.98 10.91
C PRO A 120 12.40 -5.46 10.80
N LYS A 121 13.32 -4.76 11.48
CA LYS A 121 13.42 -3.29 11.46
C LYS A 121 13.70 -2.75 10.06
N ILE A 122 14.67 -3.32 9.35
CA ILE A 122 15.01 -2.90 7.99
C ILE A 122 13.84 -3.25 7.06
N THR A 123 13.24 -4.43 7.20
CA THR A 123 12.09 -4.84 6.38
C THR A 123 10.91 -3.88 6.52
N HIS A 124 10.50 -3.54 7.75
CA HIS A 124 9.44 -2.56 7.97
C HIS A 124 9.79 -1.17 7.44
N ARG A 125 11.05 -0.73 7.60
CA ARG A 125 11.49 0.56 7.05
C ARG A 125 11.43 0.58 5.52
N PHE A 126 11.82 -0.53 4.88
CA PHE A 126 11.75 -0.68 3.43
C PHE A 126 10.30 -0.62 2.93
N VAL A 127 9.38 -1.35 3.57
CA VAL A 127 7.94 -1.28 3.25
C VAL A 127 7.41 0.14 3.43
N GLY A 128 7.74 0.81 4.54
CA GLY A 128 7.35 2.21 4.74
C GLY A 128 7.74 3.14 3.58
N TYR A 129 8.93 2.95 3.00
CA TYR A 129 9.34 3.70 1.81
C TYR A 129 8.61 3.27 0.52
N LEU A 130 8.20 2.00 0.38
CA LEU A 130 7.33 1.59 -0.72
C LEU A 130 5.99 2.32 -0.64
N GLU A 131 5.44 2.45 0.57
CA GLU A 131 4.16 3.14 0.76
C GLU A 131 4.27 4.66 0.63
N GLU A 132 5.43 5.26 0.91
CA GLU A 132 5.71 6.65 0.52
C GLU A 132 5.57 6.84 -1.00
N GLU A 133 6.14 5.92 -1.79
CA GLU A 133 6.03 5.93 -3.25
C GLU A 133 4.61 5.61 -3.74
N ALA A 134 3.85 4.77 -3.02
CA ALA A 134 2.45 4.50 -3.31
C ALA A 134 1.58 5.74 -3.09
N VAL A 135 1.71 6.41 -1.94
CA VAL A 135 1.02 7.69 -1.64
C VAL A 135 1.34 8.74 -2.70
N HIS A 136 2.60 8.83 -3.13
CA HIS A 136 3.01 9.72 -4.21
C HIS A 136 2.36 9.35 -5.54
N THR A 137 2.42 8.06 -5.91
CA THR A 137 1.84 7.52 -7.15
C THR A 137 0.34 7.83 -7.26
N TYR A 138 -0.42 7.58 -6.19
CA TYR A 138 -1.86 7.89 -6.16
C TYR A 138 -2.16 9.39 -6.12
N THR A 139 -1.27 10.20 -5.54
CA THR A 139 -1.38 11.67 -5.60
C THR A 139 -1.19 12.17 -7.03
N ARG A 140 -0.24 11.62 -7.77
CA ARG A 140 -0.08 11.90 -9.21
C ARG A 140 -1.33 11.50 -9.99
N TRP A 141 -1.86 10.30 -9.75
CA TRP A 141 -3.07 9.84 -10.42
C TRP A 141 -4.26 10.79 -10.17
N LEU A 142 -4.46 11.23 -8.92
CA LEU A 142 -5.47 12.24 -8.59
C LEU A 142 -5.25 13.56 -9.33
N SER A 143 -3.99 14.00 -9.48
CA SER A 143 -3.68 15.21 -10.24
C SER A 143 -4.04 15.07 -11.72
N GLU A 144 -3.75 13.92 -12.35
CA GLU A 144 -4.14 13.65 -13.74
C GLU A 144 -5.67 13.56 -13.88
N LEU A 145 -6.39 12.97 -12.91
CA LEU A 145 -7.86 12.98 -12.87
C LEU A 145 -8.42 14.42 -12.79
N ASP A 146 -7.87 15.24 -11.90
CA ASP A 146 -8.33 16.62 -11.66
C ASP A 146 -8.04 17.53 -12.87
N GLN A 147 -7.07 17.19 -13.71
CA GLN A 147 -6.80 17.87 -14.98
C GLN A 147 -7.75 17.44 -16.12
N GLY A 148 -8.55 16.39 -15.92
CA GLY A 148 -9.51 15.90 -16.92
C GLY A 148 -8.88 15.17 -18.11
N VAL A 149 -7.61 14.75 -17.99
CA VAL A 149 -6.91 14.03 -19.09
C VAL A 149 -7.30 12.54 -19.18
N LEU A 150 -7.92 12.01 -18.12
CA LEU A 150 -8.38 10.62 -17.99
C LEU A 150 -9.89 10.55 -18.28
N THR A 151 -10.24 10.74 -19.54
CA THR A 151 -11.62 11.01 -20.00
C THR A 151 -12.62 9.92 -19.62
N LYS A 152 -12.22 8.65 -19.60
CA LYS A 152 -13.10 7.53 -19.20
C LYS A 152 -13.54 7.64 -17.75
N TRP A 153 -12.64 8.08 -16.88
CA TRP A 153 -12.89 8.18 -15.44
C TRP A 153 -13.47 9.53 -15.01
N SER A 154 -13.36 10.54 -15.88
CA SER A 154 -14.04 11.83 -15.73
C SER A 154 -15.49 11.82 -16.25
N ASP A 155 -15.93 10.75 -16.93
CA ASP A 155 -17.31 10.61 -17.40
C ASP A 155 -18.29 10.47 -16.21
N PRO A 156 -19.33 11.33 -16.09
CA PRO A 156 -20.35 11.22 -15.05
C PRO A 156 -21.08 9.88 -14.99
N ASN A 157 -21.11 9.13 -16.10
CA ASN A 157 -21.75 7.81 -16.18
C ASN A 157 -20.83 6.67 -15.74
N PHE A 158 -19.53 6.93 -15.56
CA PHE A 158 -18.61 5.91 -15.07
C PHE A 158 -18.92 5.57 -13.63
N GLN A 159 -19.04 4.27 -13.35
CA GLN A 159 -19.23 3.73 -12.00
C GLN A 159 -18.03 2.87 -11.63
N ILE A 160 -17.53 3.06 -10.41
CA ILE A 160 -16.48 2.21 -9.85
C ILE A 160 -17.03 0.80 -9.54
N PRO A 161 -16.15 -0.20 -9.38
CA PRO A 161 -16.59 -1.56 -9.05
C PRO A 161 -17.36 -1.64 -7.73
N GLU A 162 -18.45 -2.41 -7.70
CA GLU A 162 -19.27 -2.64 -6.49
C GLU A 162 -18.45 -3.24 -5.33
N LEU A 163 -17.42 -4.02 -5.66
CA LEU A 163 -16.47 -4.55 -4.69
C LEU A 163 -15.86 -3.44 -3.82
N ALA A 164 -15.48 -2.33 -4.44
CA ALA A 164 -14.90 -1.19 -3.77
C ALA A 164 -15.93 -0.48 -2.89
N VAL A 165 -17.13 -0.24 -3.44
CA VAL A 165 -18.23 0.39 -2.72
C VAL A 165 -18.54 -0.37 -1.43
N THR A 166 -18.63 -1.69 -1.52
CA THR A 166 -18.87 -2.57 -0.37
C THR A 166 -17.69 -2.55 0.60
N TYR A 167 -16.45 -2.71 0.12
CA TYR A 167 -15.28 -2.81 0.98
C TYR A 167 -15.01 -1.54 1.79
N TRP A 168 -14.97 -0.38 1.12
CA TRP A 168 -14.76 0.92 1.78
C TRP A 168 -16.04 1.56 2.30
N SER A 169 -17.19 0.87 2.20
CA SER A 169 -18.50 1.38 2.61
C SER A 169 -18.79 2.78 2.03
N MET A 170 -18.56 2.94 0.73
CA MET A 170 -18.57 4.26 0.08
C MET A 170 -19.98 4.85 0.02
N PRO A 171 -20.20 6.08 0.53
CA PRO A 171 -21.53 6.68 0.59
C PRO A 171 -22.05 7.01 -0.81
N GLU A 172 -23.37 7.05 -0.96
CA GLU A 172 -24.01 7.49 -2.19
C GLU A 172 -23.55 8.91 -2.56
N GLY A 173 -23.28 9.14 -3.85
CA GLY A 173 -22.74 10.41 -4.35
C GLY A 173 -21.23 10.57 -4.22
N LYS A 174 -20.50 9.67 -3.52
CA LYS A 174 -19.03 9.64 -3.48
C LYS A 174 -18.47 8.33 -4.02
N ARG A 175 -18.89 7.98 -5.24
CA ARG A 175 -18.55 6.72 -5.92
C ARG A 175 -17.87 6.97 -7.26
N THR A 176 -17.07 8.03 -7.33
CA THR A 176 -16.28 8.34 -8.52
C THR A 176 -14.92 7.64 -8.47
N MET A 177 -14.22 7.60 -9.61
CA MET A 177 -12.83 7.10 -9.64
C MET A 177 -11.93 7.93 -8.71
N ARG A 178 -12.17 9.24 -8.62
CA ARG A 178 -11.43 10.13 -7.72
C ARG A 178 -11.64 9.75 -6.26
N ASP A 179 -12.87 9.46 -5.85
CA ASP A 179 -13.16 9.03 -4.48
C ASP A 179 -12.48 7.70 -4.17
N LEU A 180 -12.54 6.73 -5.09
CA LEU A 180 -11.87 5.44 -4.93
C LEU A 180 -10.36 5.61 -4.70
N ILE A 181 -9.69 6.40 -5.55
CA ILE A 181 -8.24 6.64 -5.40
C ILE A 181 -7.92 7.39 -4.11
N LEU A 182 -8.82 8.24 -3.60
CA LEU A 182 -8.63 8.87 -2.29
C LEU A 182 -8.70 7.86 -1.13
N TYR A 183 -9.60 6.89 -1.18
CA TYR A 183 -9.66 5.80 -0.18
C TYR A 183 -8.39 4.96 -0.22
N ILE A 184 -8.00 4.48 -1.41
CA ILE A 184 -6.78 3.69 -1.59
C ILE A 184 -5.55 4.45 -1.08
N ARG A 185 -5.37 5.72 -1.48
CA ARG A 185 -4.26 6.55 -1.00
C ARG A 185 -4.25 6.74 0.53
N ALA A 186 -5.43 6.79 1.15
CA ALA A 186 -5.53 6.90 2.60
C ALA A 186 -5.05 5.62 3.29
N ASP A 187 -5.38 4.45 2.72
CA ASP A 187 -4.87 3.16 3.17
C ASP A 187 -3.33 3.12 3.07
N GLU A 188 -2.75 3.54 1.94
CA GLU A 188 -1.28 3.62 1.79
C GLU A 188 -0.62 4.54 2.82
N ALA A 189 -1.27 5.67 3.13
CA ALA A 189 -0.77 6.58 4.14
C ALA A 189 -0.78 5.94 5.54
N VAL A 190 -1.77 5.09 5.84
CA VAL A 190 -1.83 4.27 7.05
C VAL A 190 -0.70 3.24 7.03
N HIS A 191 -0.56 2.44 5.97
CA HIS A 191 0.48 1.40 5.86
C HIS A 191 1.89 2.01 6.01
N ARG A 192 2.15 3.15 5.36
CA ARG A 192 3.37 3.94 5.54
C ARG A 192 3.64 4.26 7.00
N GLY A 193 2.66 4.90 7.66
CA GLY A 193 2.79 5.34 9.04
C GLY A 193 2.98 4.18 10.01
N VAL A 194 2.24 3.08 9.79
CA VAL A 194 2.35 1.84 10.56
C VAL A 194 3.75 1.25 10.40
N ASN A 195 4.19 0.96 9.17
CA ASN A 195 5.48 0.31 8.91
C ASN A 195 6.67 1.16 9.38
N HIS A 196 6.66 2.48 9.18
CA HIS A 196 7.70 3.34 9.76
C HIS A 196 7.69 3.28 11.29
N SER A 197 6.52 3.29 11.94
CA SER A 197 6.43 3.17 13.40
C SER A 197 6.94 1.80 13.89
N LEU A 198 6.51 0.70 13.27
CA LEU A 198 6.97 -0.65 13.60
C LEU A 198 8.48 -0.80 13.43
N SER A 199 9.09 -0.09 12.47
CA SER A 199 10.55 -0.03 12.31
C SER A 199 11.27 0.68 13.48
N ASN A 200 10.58 1.56 14.20
CA ASN A 200 11.11 2.30 15.35
C ASN A 200 10.90 1.55 16.67
N LEU A 201 10.03 0.55 16.70
CA LEU A 201 9.73 -0.26 17.88
C LEU A 201 10.68 -1.44 18.04
N ARG A 202 10.73 -1.98 19.25
CA ARG A 202 11.28 -3.30 19.51
C ARG A 202 10.23 -4.35 19.19
N GLN A 203 10.69 -5.54 18.80
CA GLN A 203 9.81 -6.64 18.40
C GLN A 203 8.89 -7.16 19.52
N ASP A 204 9.23 -6.88 20.78
CA ASP A 204 8.46 -7.22 21.98
C ASP A 204 7.56 -6.09 22.49
N ASP A 205 7.66 -4.89 21.92
CA ASP A 205 6.77 -3.77 22.28
C ASP A 205 5.32 -4.06 21.81
N PRO A 206 4.31 -3.54 22.50
CA PRO A 206 2.93 -3.61 22.01
C PRO A 206 2.74 -2.79 20.74
N ASN A 207 1.87 -3.26 19.86
CA ASN A 207 1.46 -2.49 18.69
C ASN A 207 0.58 -1.31 19.14
N PRO A 208 1.02 -0.05 18.96
CA PRO A 208 0.32 1.13 19.47
C PRO A 208 -0.98 1.46 18.75
N PHE A 209 -1.25 0.83 17.59
CA PHE A 209 -2.45 1.10 16.78
C PHE A 209 -3.66 0.26 17.21
N VAL A 210 -3.41 -0.90 17.82
CA VAL A 210 -4.48 -1.81 18.27
C VAL A 210 -4.48 -1.98 19.79
N SER A 211 -3.33 -1.87 20.45
CA SER A 211 -3.21 -2.07 21.90
C SER A 211 -3.56 -0.79 22.68
N ASP A 212 -4.38 -0.92 23.72
CA ASP A 212 -4.69 0.19 24.62
C ASP A 212 -3.58 0.33 25.68
N TYR A 213 -2.64 1.26 25.51
CA TYR A 213 -1.68 1.63 26.58
C TYR A 213 -1.35 3.13 26.57
N LYS A 214 -1.39 3.74 27.78
CA LYS A 214 -0.81 5.05 28.16
C LYS A 214 -1.23 6.32 27.38
N ASN A 215 -2.26 6.29 26.56
CA ASN A 215 -2.91 7.52 26.08
C ASN A 215 -4.25 7.72 26.79
N ASP A 216 -4.63 8.98 27.02
CA ASP A 216 -5.91 9.44 27.58
C ASP A 216 -7.14 9.07 26.70
N GLY A 217 -7.17 7.85 26.15
CA GLY A 217 -8.19 7.33 25.23
C GLY A 217 -7.94 7.60 23.74
N ARG A 218 -6.86 8.30 23.34
CA ARG A 218 -6.57 8.60 21.92
C ARG A 218 -5.51 7.67 21.32
N LYS A 219 -5.93 6.80 20.39
CA LYS A 219 -5.02 5.99 19.57
C LYS A 219 -4.26 6.88 18.57
N PRO A 220 -2.95 6.67 18.37
CA PRO A 220 -2.19 7.43 17.38
C PRO A 220 -2.73 7.16 15.98
N ASN A 221 -2.88 8.21 15.17
CA ASN A 221 -3.27 8.06 13.77
C ASN A 221 -2.01 7.90 12.91
N PRO A 222 -1.75 6.71 12.32
CA PRO A 222 -0.56 6.47 11.51
C PRO A 222 -0.52 7.33 10.23
N ALA A 223 -1.67 7.60 9.61
CA ALA A 223 -1.73 8.35 8.34
C ALA A 223 -1.17 9.77 8.46
N LEU A 224 -1.29 10.39 9.64
CA LEU A 224 -0.85 11.76 9.90
C LEU A 224 0.66 11.89 10.15
N LYS A 225 1.37 10.78 10.38
CA LYS A 225 2.79 10.79 10.72
C LYS A 225 3.60 9.98 9.70
N ALA A 226 3.97 10.64 8.60
CA ALA A 226 4.67 10.00 7.49
C ALA A 226 5.95 9.27 7.89
N THR A 227 6.75 9.86 8.78
CA THR A 227 8.00 9.27 9.28
C THR A 227 7.80 8.17 10.33
N GLY A 228 6.55 7.81 10.64
CA GLY A 228 6.19 6.99 11.79
C GLY A 228 6.35 7.72 13.13
N TYR A 229 5.81 7.10 14.17
CA TYR A 229 6.01 7.50 15.57
C TYR A 229 7.31 6.93 16.09
N GLU A 230 8.02 7.68 16.94
CA GLU A 230 9.17 7.13 17.65
C GLU A 230 8.69 6.30 18.83
N ARG A 231 9.49 5.31 19.24
CA ARG A 231 9.15 4.43 20.37
C ARG A 231 8.76 5.23 21.62
N LYS A 232 9.45 6.31 21.94
CA LYS A 232 9.17 7.18 23.10
C LYS A 232 7.83 7.91 23.03
N ASP A 233 7.27 8.07 21.83
CA ASP A 233 6.02 8.80 21.60
C ASP A 233 4.80 7.91 21.83
N VAL A 234 4.97 6.59 21.76
CA VAL A 234 3.88 5.60 21.79
C VAL A 234 4.07 4.47 22.79
N ILE A 235 5.30 4.23 23.25
CA ILE A 235 5.65 3.27 24.30
C ILE A 235 6.22 4.07 25.48
N GLY A 236 5.45 4.16 26.56
CA GLY A 236 5.85 4.85 27.79
C GLY A 236 6.46 3.94 28.84
#